data_AF-A0A9D9ND16-F1
#
_entry.id   AF-A0A9D9ND16-F1
#
_cell.length_a   1.000
_cell.length_b   1.000
_cell.length_c   1.000
_cell.angle_alpha   90.00
_cell.angle_beta   90.00
_cell.angle_gamma   90.00
#
_symmetry.space_group_name_H-M   'P 1'
#
loop_
_entity.id
_entity.type
_entity.pdbx_description
1 polymer ?
#
loop_
_entity_poly.entity_id
_entity_poly.type
_entity_poly.pdbx_seq_one_letter_code
_entity_poly.pdbx_strand_id
1 'polypeptide(L)'
;MRKALIFITFLLVFCCSAFATAASAAIEGIYDGILAAVASSITVPRVALQGVTVVRDKNLIPVRISFVRSDVSSYSDSLQFFSNGAGSSIMSAISSDAYLSAISGFAIHALNHSDFQADEIVLDGSVRRLDADFIELDDLIYRDNWNGIDGRFSLSMLVTGRLADDGVIVEGTFVIEGGYNRTMTIRAESLKVNNEDYELEPVTLQAAY
;
A
#
# COMPACT_ATOMS: atom_id res chain seq x y z
N MET A 1 -12.54 16.54 3.05
CA MET A 1 -12.21 15.50 4.05
C MET A 1 -11.95 14.09 3.45
N ARG A 2 -11.83 13.86 2.13
CA ARG A 2 -12.01 12.50 1.55
C ARG A 2 -11.22 12.21 0.24
N LYS A 3 -9.90 12.34 0.21
CA LYS A 3 -9.15 12.41 -1.07
C LYS A 3 -7.77 11.69 -1.08
N ALA A 4 -7.53 10.76 -0.14
CA ALA A 4 -6.19 10.37 0.38
C ALA A 4 -5.33 9.45 -0.45
N LEU A 5 -5.94 8.61 -1.26
CA LEU A 5 -5.37 7.28 -1.27
C LEU A 5 -5.42 6.56 -2.60
N ILE A 6 -6.00 7.21 -3.61
CA ILE A 6 -6.06 6.69 -4.98
C ILE A 6 -4.64 6.52 -5.54
N PHE A 7 -3.65 7.27 -5.02
CA PHE A 7 -2.28 7.25 -5.53
C PHE A 7 -1.35 6.22 -4.91
N ILE A 8 -1.52 5.89 -3.62
CA ILE A 8 -0.86 4.73 -2.98
C ILE A 8 -1.37 3.40 -3.59
N THR A 9 -2.53 3.45 -4.25
CA THR A 9 -3.23 2.30 -4.84
C THR A 9 -2.69 1.98 -6.25
N PHE A 10 -2.35 2.99 -7.07
CA PHE A 10 -1.62 2.77 -8.34
C PHE A 10 -0.12 2.47 -8.12
N LEU A 11 0.40 2.84 -6.94
CA LEU A 11 1.78 2.87 -6.46
C LEU A 11 2.61 1.59 -6.67
N LEU A 12 1.94 0.46 -6.81
CA LEU A 12 2.56 -0.86 -6.69
C LEU A 12 2.06 -1.85 -7.77
N VAL A 13 1.32 -1.36 -8.77
CA VAL A 13 0.75 -2.14 -9.88
C VAL A 13 1.80 -2.75 -10.82
N PHE A 14 3.11 -2.49 -10.65
CA PHE A 14 4.09 -2.88 -11.66
C PHE A 14 5.44 -3.43 -11.15
N CYS A 15 5.50 -4.02 -9.95
CA CYS A 15 6.71 -4.67 -9.47
C CYS A 15 6.43 -6.10 -9.01
N CYS A 16 6.22 -7.02 -9.97
CA CYS A 16 6.73 -8.39 -9.90
C CYS A 16 6.18 -9.18 -11.10
N SER A 17 6.94 -9.23 -12.20
CA SER A 17 6.78 -10.30 -13.16
C SER A 17 7.94 -11.29 -13.01
N ALA A 18 7.55 -12.52 -12.69
CA ALA A 18 8.29 -13.77 -12.77
C ALA A 18 9.37 -14.03 -11.70
N PHE A 19 9.31 -15.27 -11.19
CA PHE A 19 10.20 -15.99 -10.28
C PHE A 19 9.87 -15.85 -8.78
N ALA A 20 9.20 -16.88 -8.25
CA ALA A 20 8.99 -17.11 -6.82
C ALA A 20 10.32 -17.47 -6.15
N THR A 21 11.10 -16.46 -5.80
CA THR A 21 12.00 -16.53 -4.65
C THR A 21 11.22 -16.09 -3.42
N ALA A 22 11.57 -16.59 -2.23
CA ALA A 22 10.95 -16.17 -0.97
C ALA A 22 10.95 -14.64 -0.80
N ALA A 23 11.98 -13.96 -1.33
CA ALA A 23 12.08 -12.50 -1.38
C ALA A 23 10.97 -11.85 -2.21
N SER A 24 10.65 -12.41 -3.40
CA SER A 24 9.59 -11.89 -4.26
C SER A 24 8.22 -11.98 -3.61
N ALA A 25 7.89 -13.18 -3.07
CA ALA A 25 6.64 -13.39 -2.34
C ALA A 25 6.55 -12.50 -1.08
N ALA A 26 7.67 -12.27 -0.39
CA ALA A 26 7.72 -11.36 0.75
C ALA A 26 7.46 -9.90 0.36
N ILE A 27 8.05 -9.42 -0.74
CA ILE A 27 7.83 -8.05 -1.24
C ILE A 27 6.37 -7.88 -1.68
N GLU A 28 5.80 -8.85 -2.40
CA GLU A 28 4.39 -8.84 -2.80
C GLU A 28 3.46 -8.87 -1.57
N GLY A 29 3.78 -9.70 -0.58
CA GLY A 29 3.06 -9.75 0.70
C GLY A 29 3.10 -8.44 1.48
N ILE A 30 4.26 -7.79 1.56
CA ILE A 30 4.42 -6.46 2.16
C ILE A 30 3.57 -5.45 1.41
N TYR A 31 3.58 -5.49 0.08
CA TYR A 31 2.77 -4.64 -0.75
C TYR A 31 1.28 -4.78 -0.39
N ASP A 32 0.72 -5.97 -0.55
CA ASP A 32 -0.69 -6.24 -0.32
C ASP A 32 -1.12 -5.88 1.11
N GLY A 33 -0.27 -6.20 2.09
CA GLY A 33 -0.51 -5.86 3.49
C GLY A 33 -0.55 -4.36 3.74
N ILE A 34 0.38 -3.58 3.17
CA ILE A 34 0.37 -2.12 3.27
C ILE A 34 -0.88 -1.58 2.58
N LEU A 35 -1.18 -2.02 1.36
CA LEU A 35 -2.33 -1.57 0.61
C LEU A 35 -3.64 -1.81 1.36
N ALA A 36 -3.82 -3.01 1.93
CA ALA A 36 -4.97 -3.35 2.75
C ALA A 36 -5.04 -2.50 4.02
N ALA A 37 -3.93 -2.35 4.74
CA ALA A 37 -3.84 -1.53 5.95
C ALA A 37 -4.24 -0.08 5.65
N VAL A 38 -3.74 0.45 4.55
CA VAL A 38 -4.05 1.80 4.12
C VAL A 38 -5.53 1.92 3.73
N ALA A 39 -6.06 0.98 2.93
CA ALA A 39 -7.48 0.94 2.56
C ALA A 39 -8.39 0.90 3.81
N SER A 40 -8.13 -0.03 4.73
CA SER A 40 -8.88 -0.16 5.99
C SER A 40 -8.86 1.13 6.83
N SER A 41 -7.75 1.87 6.78
CA SER A 41 -7.54 3.10 7.55
C SER A 41 -8.40 4.28 7.08
N ILE A 42 -8.82 4.26 5.81
CA ILE A 42 -9.60 5.33 5.17
C ILE A 42 -11.05 4.93 4.87
N THR A 43 -11.39 3.64 4.87
CA THR A 43 -12.76 3.18 4.75
C THR A 43 -13.61 3.73 5.89
N VAL A 44 -14.87 4.05 5.60
CA VAL A 44 -15.83 4.55 6.60
C VAL A 44 -17.11 3.69 6.52
N PRO A 45 -17.50 2.98 7.61
CA PRO A 45 -16.75 2.84 8.86
C PRO A 45 -15.40 2.13 8.64
N ARG A 46 -14.43 2.42 9.50
CA ARG A 46 -13.09 1.81 9.40
C ARG A 46 -13.18 0.31 9.62
N VAL A 47 -12.45 -0.43 8.81
CA VAL A 47 -12.31 -1.88 8.93
C VAL A 47 -11.12 -2.17 9.84
N ALA A 48 -11.29 -3.04 10.82
CA ALA A 48 -10.15 -3.55 11.58
C ALA A 48 -9.54 -4.73 10.83
N LEU A 49 -8.24 -4.66 10.55
CA LEU A 49 -7.49 -5.80 10.04
C LEU A 49 -6.74 -6.47 11.19
N GLN A 50 -6.64 -7.80 11.13
CA GLN A 50 -5.93 -8.58 12.14
C GLN A 50 -4.46 -8.17 12.22
N GLY A 51 -3.97 -7.88 13.43
CA GLY A 51 -2.57 -7.56 13.67
C GLY A 51 -2.12 -6.18 13.17
N VAL A 52 -3.01 -5.38 12.57
CA VAL A 52 -2.66 -4.07 12.00
C VAL A 52 -3.03 -2.93 12.94
N THR A 53 -2.09 -2.03 13.18
CA THR A 53 -2.33 -0.76 13.89
C THR A 53 -1.87 0.43 13.05
N VAL A 54 -2.72 1.46 12.95
CA VAL A 54 -2.41 2.69 12.22
C VAL A 54 -2.39 3.88 13.17
N VAL A 55 -1.20 4.45 13.37
CA VAL A 55 -0.99 5.68 14.13
C VAL A 55 -1.12 6.87 13.18
N ARG A 56 -1.87 7.88 13.60
CA ARG A 56 -2.12 9.10 12.82
C ARG A 56 -1.62 10.34 13.56
N ASP A 57 -1.30 11.37 12.81
CA ASP A 57 -1.04 12.68 13.37
C ASP A 57 -2.35 13.43 13.73
N LYS A 58 -2.19 14.67 14.19
CA LYS A 58 -3.30 15.59 14.53
C LYS A 58 -4.21 15.90 13.34
N ASN A 59 -3.73 15.73 12.11
CA ASN A 59 -4.46 15.97 10.88
C ASN A 59 -5.09 14.68 10.33
N LEU A 60 -5.06 13.59 11.11
CA LEU A 60 -5.56 12.25 10.77
C LEU A 60 -4.80 11.57 9.62
N ILE A 61 -3.59 12.02 9.31
CA ILE A 61 -2.73 11.40 8.29
C ILE A 61 -2.00 10.22 8.91
N PRO A 62 -2.00 9.01 8.30
CA PRO A 62 -1.19 7.89 8.75
C PRO A 62 0.30 8.26 8.81
N VAL A 63 0.91 8.16 9.99
CA VAL A 63 2.35 8.40 10.18
C VAL A 63 3.12 7.11 10.47
N ARG A 64 2.41 6.07 10.92
CA ARG A 64 2.96 4.72 11.10
C ARG A 64 1.88 3.68 10.89
N ILE A 65 2.25 2.61 10.18
CA ILE A 65 1.48 1.38 10.07
C ILE A 65 2.33 0.28 10.69
N SER A 66 1.77 -0.47 11.62
CA SER A 66 2.45 -1.58 12.30
C SER A 66 1.68 -2.86 12.08
N PHE A 67 2.42 -3.94 11.84
CA PHE A 67 1.95 -5.29 11.63
C PHE A 67 2.50 -6.17 12.75
N VAL A 68 1.64 -6.99 13.36
CA VAL A 68 2.01 -7.91 14.44
C VAL A 68 1.36 -9.25 14.16
N ARG A 69 2.16 -10.20 13.66
CA ARG A 69 1.68 -11.52 13.21
C ARG A 69 0.44 -11.43 12.33
N SER A 70 0.59 -10.62 11.30
CA SER A 70 -0.45 -10.19 10.40
C SER A 70 -0.51 -11.10 9.17
N ASP A 71 -1.45 -12.03 9.14
CA ASP A 71 -1.67 -12.93 8.00
C ASP A 71 -2.44 -12.20 6.89
N VAL A 72 -1.78 -12.01 5.74
CA VAL A 72 -2.29 -11.24 4.60
C VAL A 72 -3.55 -11.89 4.00
N SER A 73 -3.67 -13.21 4.03
CA SER A 73 -4.81 -13.94 3.47
C SER A 73 -6.15 -13.56 4.11
N SER A 74 -6.13 -13.12 5.37
CA SER A 74 -7.33 -12.74 6.14
C SER A 74 -7.93 -11.38 5.75
N TYR A 75 -7.19 -10.58 4.99
CA TYR A 75 -7.57 -9.19 4.73
C TYR A 75 -8.66 -9.03 3.69
N SER A 76 -8.71 -9.93 2.68
CA SER A 76 -9.70 -9.84 1.61
C SER A 76 -11.11 -9.94 2.18
N ASP A 77 -11.37 -10.96 3.01
CA ASP A 77 -12.67 -11.17 3.66
C ASP A 77 -13.08 -10.00 4.56
N SER A 78 -12.11 -9.45 5.31
CA SER A 78 -12.33 -8.29 6.18
C SER A 78 -12.79 -7.05 5.39
N LEU A 79 -12.26 -6.88 4.17
CA LEU A 79 -12.61 -5.78 3.28
C LEU A 79 -13.89 -6.07 2.46
N GLN A 80 -14.14 -7.34 2.10
CA GLN A 80 -15.27 -7.77 1.26
C GLN A 80 -16.64 -7.54 1.91
N PHE A 81 -16.73 -7.62 3.25
CA PHE A 81 -17.97 -7.31 3.97
C PHE A 81 -18.51 -5.91 3.65
N PHE A 82 -17.63 -4.98 3.26
CA PHE A 82 -17.96 -3.60 2.91
C PHE A 82 -18.01 -3.33 1.39
N SER A 83 -17.63 -4.31 0.55
CA SER A 83 -17.70 -4.20 -0.92
C SER A 83 -19.01 -4.72 -1.52
N ASN A 84 -19.84 -5.46 -0.77
CA ASN A 84 -21.11 -6.04 -1.26
C ASN A 84 -22.23 -5.03 -1.58
N GLY A 85 -21.93 -3.72 -1.60
CA GLY A 85 -22.76 -2.68 -2.22
C GLY A 85 -22.28 -2.21 -3.61
N ALA A 86 -21.12 -2.68 -4.08
CA ALA A 86 -20.45 -2.23 -5.30
C ALA A 86 -20.80 -3.09 -6.52
N GLY A 87 -22.09 -3.16 -6.87
CA GLY A 87 -22.56 -3.77 -8.12
C GLY A 87 -22.30 -2.91 -9.38
N SER A 88 -21.33 -2.00 -9.34
CA SER A 88 -21.14 -0.98 -10.37
C SER A 88 -19.67 -0.91 -10.79
N SER A 89 -19.42 -0.76 -12.09
CA SER A 89 -18.06 -0.76 -12.66
C SER A 89 -17.14 0.23 -11.94
N ILE A 90 -15.84 -0.06 -11.89
CA ILE A 90 -14.80 0.80 -11.28
C ILE A 90 -14.99 2.28 -11.69
N MET A 91 -15.34 2.54 -12.95
CA MET A 91 -15.57 3.88 -13.48
C MET A 91 -16.81 4.60 -12.92
N SER A 92 -17.85 3.85 -12.52
CA SER A 92 -19.04 4.40 -11.86
C SER A 92 -18.85 4.63 -10.35
N ALA A 93 -17.93 3.88 -9.72
CA ALA A 93 -17.53 4.11 -8.33
C ALA A 93 -16.66 5.37 -8.19
N ILE A 94 -15.90 5.70 -9.23
CA ILE A 94 -15.07 6.90 -9.38
C ILE A 94 -15.91 8.18 -9.59
N SER A 95 -17.17 8.12 -10.03
CA SER A 95 -17.98 9.33 -10.27
C SER A 95 -18.96 9.69 -9.14
N SER A 96 -19.00 8.89 -8.07
CA SER A 96 -19.89 9.09 -6.92
C SER A 96 -19.10 9.10 -5.60
N ASP A 97 -19.76 9.39 -4.47
CA ASP A 97 -19.19 9.22 -3.11
C ASP A 97 -18.71 7.77 -2.80
N ALA A 98 -18.73 6.87 -3.79
CA ALA A 98 -18.24 5.49 -3.79
C ALA A 98 -16.72 5.33 -4.02
N TYR A 99 -15.91 6.40 -4.11
CA TYR A 99 -14.45 6.25 -4.22
C TYR A 99 -13.79 5.44 -3.09
N LEU A 100 -14.36 5.46 -1.88
CA LEU A 100 -13.88 4.65 -0.76
C LEU A 100 -14.09 3.14 -1.01
N SER A 101 -15.13 2.78 -1.77
CA SER A 101 -15.35 1.40 -2.21
C SER A 101 -14.40 1.01 -3.35
N ALA A 102 -13.94 1.97 -4.18
CA ALA A 102 -12.97 1.69 -5.23
C ALA A 102 -11.59 1.29 -4.69
N ILE A 103 -11.11 1.94 -3.62
CA ILE A 103 -9.81 1.62 -3.00
C ILE A 103 -9.88 0.30 -2.25
N SER A 104 -10.96 0.09 -1.49
CA SER A 104 -11.22 -1.20 -0.87
C SER A 104 -11.32 -2.29 -1.95
N GLY A 105 -11.98 -2.00 -3.07
CA GLY A 105 -12.09 -2.89 -4.22
C GLY A 105 -10.75 -3.19 -4.90
N PHE A 106 -9.84 -2.22 -4.99
CA PHE A 106 -8.50 -2.46 -5.50
C PHE A 106 -7.65 -3.28 -4.52
N ALA A 107 -7.71 -2.98 -3.22
CA ALA A 107 -7.05 -3.79 -2.20
C ALA A 107 -7.55 -5.24 -2.25
N ILE A 108 -8.87 -5.44 -2.38
CA ILE A 108 -9.46 -6.78 -2.59
C ILE A 108 -8.96 -7.40 -3.89
N HIS A 109 -8.87 -6.63 -4.99
CA HIS A 109 -8.38 -7.15 -6.26
C HIS A 109 -6.92 -7.61 -6.19
N ALA A 110 -6.03 -6.82 -5.55
CA ALA A 110 -4.63 -7.18 -5.34
C ALA A 110 -4.53 -8.44 -4.47
N LEU A 111 -5.20 -8.46 -3.31
CA LEU A 111 -5.23 -9.62 -2.42
C LEU A 111 -5.76 -10.88 -3.11
N ASN A 112 -6.79 -10.75 -3.96
CA ASN A 112 -7.34 -11.86 -4.73
C ASN A 112 -6.46 -12.26 -5.92
N HIS A 113 -5.62 -11.35 -6.42
CA HIS A 113 -4.67 -11.64 -7.51
C HIS A 113 -3.51 -12.48 -6.98
N SER A 114 -2.98 -12.12 -5.82
CA SER A 114 -1.89 -12.86 -5.18
C SER A 114 -2.35 -14.20 -4.60
N ASP A 115 -3.64 -14.33 -4.26
CA ASP A 115 -4.30 -15.58 -3.83
C ASP A 115 -3.56 -16.31 -2.68
N PHE A 116 -2.94 -15.52 -1.80
CA PHE A 116 -2.22 -16.05 -0.65
C PHE A 116 -3.15 -16.85 0.25
N GLN A 117 -2.75 -18.08 0.55
CA GLN A 117 -3.44 -18.93 1.50
C GLN A 117 -2.99 -18.61 2.93
N ALA A 118 -3.75 -19.12 3.89
CA ALA A 118 -3.42 -19.01 5.31
C ALA A 118 -1.95 -19.44 5.59
N ASP A 119 -1.30 -18.68 6.46
CA ASP A 119 0.08 -18.83 6.89
C ASP A 119 1.13 -18.78 5.74
N GLU A 120 0.79 -18.35 4.53
CA GLU A 120 1.79 -18.20 3.44
C GLU A 120 2.66 -16.97 3.61
N ILE A 121 2.03 -15.85 3.99
CA ILE A 121 2.67 -14.57 4.23
C ILE A 121 2.14 -13.99 5.53
N VAL A 122 3.01 -13.92 6.52
CA VAL A 122 2.77 -13.32 7.84
C VAL A 122 3.74 -12.18 8.05
N LEU A 123 3.20 -10.98 8.24
CA LEU A 123 3.95 -9.75 8.41
C LEU A 123 4.17 -9.41 9.90
N ASP A 124 5.40 -9.02 10.24
CA ASP A 124 5.76 -8.42 11.51
C ASP A 124 6.70 -7.24 11.27
N GLY A 125 6.32 -6.03 11.67
CA GLY A 125 7.14 -4.85 11.43
C GLY A 125 6.34 -3.57 11.24
N SER A 126 6.94 -2.60 10.57
CA SER A 126 6.29 -1.30 10.37
C SER A 126 6.75 -0.54 9.15
N VAL A 127 5.86 0.31 8.69
CA VAL A 127 6.14 1.42 7.78
C VAL A 127 5.99 2.71 8.56
N ARG A 128 6.99 3.58 8.44
CA ARG A 128 7.01 4.87 9.12
C ARG A 128 7.35 5.98 8.15
N ARG A 129 6.60 7.07 8.25
CA ARG A 129 6.90 8.32 7.57
C ARG A 129 8.14 9.00 8.18
N LEU A 130 9.04 9.47 7.34
CA LEU A 130 10.29 10.14 7.76
C LEU A 130 10.20 11.66 7.70
N ASP A 131 9.57 12.22 6.65
CA ASP A 131 9.53 13.68 6.45
C ASP A 131 8.23 14.33 6.93
N ALA A 132 8.33 15.58 7.38
CA ALA A 132 7.25 16.35 8.02
C ALA A 132 6.22 16.95 7.06
N ASP A 133 6.51 16.90 5.76
CA ASP A 133 5.59 17.26 4.70
C ASP A 133 5.15 15.95 4.02
N PHE A 134 3.90 15.57 4.25
CA PHE A 134 3.26 14.58 3.41
C PHE A 134 2.27 15.35 2.59
N ILE A 135 2.02 14.79 1.43
CA ILE A 135 1.06 15.30 0.50
C ILE A 135 -0.29 15.39 1.20
N GLU A 136 -0.79 16.61 1.36
CA GLU A 136 -2.18 16.79 1.67
C GLU A 136 -2.96 16.36 0.42
N LEU A 137 -3.81 15.37 0.61
CA LEU A 137 -4.85 14.89 -0.30
C LEU A 137 -5.34 15.81 -1.42
N ASP A 138 -5.68 17.02 -1.01
CA ASP A 138 -6.21 18.10 -1.82
C ASP A 138 -5.18 18.57 -2.83
N ASP A 139 -3.90 18.57 -2.50
CA ASP A 139 -2.83 18.83 -3.47
C ASP A 139 -2.77 17.78 -4.57
N LEU A 140 -3.13 16.51 -4.31
CA LEU A 140 -3.17 15.49 -5.37
C LEU A 140 -4.40 15.63 -6.27
N ILE A 141 -5.55 15.99 -5.72
CA ILE A 141 -6.79 15.96 -6.52
C ILE A 141 -7.03 17.27 -7.26
N TYR A 142 -6.64 18.40 -6.69
CA TYR A 142 -6.93 19.72 -7.27
C TYR A 142 -5.80 20.27 -8.10
N ARG A 143 -4.57 19.79 -7.92
CA ARG A 143 -3.47 20.25 -8.76
C ARG A 143 -3.47 19.47 -10.07
N ASP A 144 -3.42 20.21 -11.16
CA ASP A 144 -3.13 19.65 -12.49
C ASP A 144 -1.64 19.26 -12.63
N ASN A 145 -0.84 19.60 -11.63
CA ASN A 145 0.59 19.34 -11.55
C ASN A 145 1.00 18.97 -10.11
N TRP A 146 1.72 17.87 -9.95
CA TRP A 146 2.23 17.44 -8.65
C TRP A 146 3.69 17.78 -8.45
N ASN A 147 4.28 18.61 -9.28
CA ASN A 147 5.60 19.14 -9.02
C ASN A 147 5.67 19.80 -7.61
N GLY A 148 6.71 19.47 -6.84
CA GLY A 148 6.93 19.93 -5.47
C GLY A 148 6.20 19.12 -4.39
N ILE A 149 5.58 18.00 -4.77
CA ILE A 149 5.13 16.98 -3.84
C ILE A 149 6.28 16.04 -3.58
N ASP A 150 6.84 16.06 -2.37
CA ASP A 150 7.92 15.15 -1.98
C ASP A 150 7.57 14.46 -0.66
N GLY A 151 8.00 13.22 -0.50
CA GLY A 151 7.80 12.50 0.74
C GLY A 151 8.74 11.32 0.87
N ARG A 152 9.03 10.94 2.12
CA ARG A 152 9.92 9.80 2.40
C ARG A 152 9.35 8.90 3.49
N PHE A 153 9.52 7.60 3.32
CA PHE A 153 9.14 6.61 4.31
C PHE A 153 10.22 5.53 4.47
N SER A 154 10.31 4.98 5.68
CA SER A 154 11.10 3.81 6.01
C SER A 154 10.20 2.60 6.18
N LEU A 155 10.63 1.47 5.63
CA LEU A 155 10.06 0.14 5.79
C LEU A 155 11.06 -0.71 6.60
N SER A 156 10.58 -1.44 7.59
CA SER A 156 11.31 -2.52 8.25
C SER A 156 10.30 -3.62 8.57
N MET A 157 10.45 -4.77 7.92
CA MET A 157 9.52 -5.87 7.99
C MET A 157 10.27 -7.20 8.08
N LEU A 158 9.81 -8.08 8.96
CA LEU A 158 10.04 -9.51 8.89
C LEU A 158 8.82 -10.17 8.26
N VAL A 159 9.03 -10.92 7.18
CA VAL A 159 8.02 -11.74 6.54
C VAL A 159 8.32 -13.19 6.86
N THR A 160 7.33 -13.91 7.38
CA THR A 160 7.41 -15.34 7.68
C THR A 160 6.24 -16.06 7.03
N GLY A 161 6.20 -17.39 7.13
CA GLY A 161 5.14 -18.21 6.56
C GLY A 161 5.68 -19.17 5.51
N ARG A 162 4.79 -19.96 4.91
CA ARG A 162 5.16 -21.08 4.02
C ARG A 162 5.93 -20.66 2.76
N LEU A 163 5.76 -19.42 2.31
CA LEU A 163 6.50 -18.88 1.15
C LEU A 163 7.77 -18.12 1.57
N ALA A 164 8.01 -17.96 2.86
CA ALA A 164 9.13 -17.26 3.48
C ALA A 164 9.64 -18.03 4.71
N ASP A 165 9.86 -19.34 4.56
CA ASP A 165 10.07 -20.30 5.68
C ASP A 165 11.24 -19.93 6.61
N ASP A 166 12.36 -19.46 6.05
CA ASP A 166 13.53 -19.02 6.86
C ASP A 166 13.40 -17.60 7.42
N GLY A 167 12.28 -16.93 7.13
CA GLY A 167 12.09 -15.51 7.36
C GLY A 167 12.81 -14.66 6.32
N VAL A 168 12.10 -13.65 5.81
CA VAL A 168 12.66 -12.63 4.92
C VAL A 168 12.59 -11.29 5.62
N ILE A 169 13.75 -10.72 5.90
CA ILE A 169 13.87 -9.38 6.46
C ILE A 169 13.97 -8.39 5.29
N VAL A 170 13.03 -7.46 5.22
CA VAL A 170 12.99 -6.39 4.22
C VAL A 170 13.09 -5.05 4.93
N GLU A 171 14.15 -4.31 4.61
CA GLU A 171 14.38 -2.97 5.15
C GLU A 171 14.64 -2.00 4.00
N GLY A 172 14.07 -0.80 4.07
CA GLY A 172 14.30 0.17 3.00
C GLY A 172 13.86 1.57 3.34
N THR A 173 14.42 2.52 2.60
CA THR A 173 13.96 3.92 2.58
C THR A 173 13.53 4.25 1.16
N PHE A 174 12.34 4.83 1.05
CA PHE A 174 11.73 5.15 -0.22
C PHE A 174 11.39 6.63 -0.26
N VAL A 175 11.61 7.23 -1.42
CA VAL A 175 11.25 8.60 -1.73
C VAL A 175 10.14 8.60 -2.77
N ILE A 176 9.21 9.52 -2.60
CA ILE A 176 8.12 9.83 -3.50
C ILE A 176 8.36 11.24 -4.00
N GLU A 177 8.36 11.43 -5.31
CA GLU A 177 8.53 12.72 -6.00
C GLU A 177 7.36 12.90 -6.96
N GLY A 178 6.63 14.00 -6.83
CA GLY A 178 5.53 14.37 -7.72
C GLY A 178 6.06 15.12 -8.95
N GLY A 179 5.41 14.92 -10.08
CA GLY A 179 5.81 15.49 -11.37
C GLY A 179 4.65 16.12 -12.15
N TYR A 180 4.97 16.54 -13.37
CA TYR A 180 4.02 17.16 -14.30
C TYR A 180 2.90 16.21 -14.72
N ASN A 181 1.76 16.75 -15.15
CA ASN A 181 0.61 15.96 -15.62
C ASN A 181 0.14 14.90 -14.61
N ARG A 182 0.19 15.25 -13.32
CA ARG A 182 -0.19 14.35 -12.22
C ARG A 182 0.60 13.04 -12.26
N THR A 183 1.91 13.13 -12.47
CA THR A 183 2.81 11.99 -12.32
C THR A 183 3.38 11.90 -10.92
N MET A 184 3.71 10.69 -10.49
CA MET A 184 4.37 10.43 -9.23
C MET A 184 5.42 9.34 -9.43
N THR A 185 6.65 9.63 -9.04
CA THR A 185 7.77 8.70 -9.10
C THR A 185 8.11 8.23 -7.70
N ILE A 186 8.38 6.95 -7.56
CA ILE A 186 8.81 6.35 -6.31
C ILE A 186 10.13 5.68 -6.58
N ARG A 187 11.08 5.90 -5.68
CA ARG A 187 12.41 5.32 -5.78
C ARG A 187 12.79 4.75 -4.43
N ALA A 188 13.27 3.51 -4.44
CA ALA A 188 14.02 3.00 -3.31
C ALA A 188 15.37 3.73 -3.28
N GLU A 189 15.67 4.46 -2.21
CA GLU A 189 17.01 4.98 -1.97
C GLU A 189 17.91 3.92 -1.36
N SER A 190 17.31 3.06 -0.54
CA SER A 190 17.92 1.84 -0.05
C SER A 190 16.85 0.77 0.06
N LEU A 191 17.20 -0.43 -0.33
CA LEU A 191 16.41 -1.62 -0.09
C LEU A 191 17.37 -2.76 0.20
N LYS A 192 17.13 -3.43 1.32
CA LYS A 192 17.88 -4.59 1.76
C LYS A 192 16.92 -5.74 1.97
N VAL A 193 17.29 -6.90 1.44
CA VAL A 193 16.60 -8.16 1.67
C VAL A 193 17.60 -9.11 2.31
N ASN A 194 17.34 -9.58 3.53
CA ASN A 194 18.24 -10.44 4.30
C ASN A 194 19.69 -9.89 4.41
N ASN A 195 19.83 -8.57 4.58
CA ASN A 195 21.09 -7.82 4.60
C ASN A 195 21.83 -7.68 3.27
N GLU A 196 21.26 -8.15 2.16
CA GLU A 196 21.81 -7.94 0.81
C GLU A 196 21.13 -6.73 0.16
N ASP A 197 21.93 -5.89 -0.51
CA ASP A 197 21.39 -4.73 -1.22
C ASP A 197 20.60 -5.19 -2.45
N TYR A 198 19.42 -4.60 -2.63
CA TYR A 198 18.52 -4.91 -3.74
C TYR A 198 18.19 -3.63 -4.51
N GLU A 199 18.36 -3.66 -5.83
CA GLU A 199 17.98 -2.55 -6.70
C GLU A 199 16.53 -2.71 -7.15
N LEU A 200 15.72 -1.69 -6.89
CA LEU A 200 14.36 -1.60 -7.39
C LEU A 200 14.28 -0.44 -8.37
N GLU A 201 13.86 -0.74 -9.60
CA GLU A 201 13.63 0.28 -10.61
C GLU A 201 12.59 1.30 -10.14
N PRO A 202 12.80 2.61 -10.37
CA PRO A 202 11.83 3.62 -10.01
C PRO A 202 10.50 3.38 -10.71
N VAL A 203 9.41 3.49 -9.96
CA VAL A 203 8.05 3.34 -10.47
C VAL A 203 7.49 4.73 -10.73
N THR A 204 7.10 5.01 -11.98
CA THR A 204 6.41 6.25 -12.33
C THR A 204 4.95 5.97 -12.65
N LEU A 205 4.07 6.70 -12.00
CA LEU A 205 2.62 6.62 -12.13
C LEU A 205 2.10 7.89 -12.79
N GLN A 206 0.96 7.79 -13.45
CA GLN A 206 0.24 8.93 -14.00
C GLN A 206 -1.25 8.76 -13.73
N ALA A 207 -1.91 9.81 -13.25
CA ALA A 207 -3.36 9.79 -13.10
C ALA A 207 -4.02 9.76 -14.48
N ALA A 208 -4.90 8.79 -14.73
CA ALA A 208 -5.75 8.79 -15.92
C ALA A 208 -6.79 9.93 -15.84
N TYR A 209 -6.96 10.66 -16.94
CA TYR A 209 -7.93 11.75 -17.10
C TYR A 209 -9.38 11.28 -17.11
#